data_AF-A0A0C3FBH6-F1
#
_entry.id   AF-A0A0C3FBH6-F1
#
_cell.length_a   1.000
_cell.length_b   1.000
_cell.length_c   1.000
_cell.angle_alpha   90.00
_cell.angle_beta   90.00
_cell.angle_gamma   90.00
#
_symmetry.space_group_name_H-M   'P 1'
#
loop_
_entity.id
_entity.type
_entity.pdbx_description
1 polymer ?
#
loop_
_entity_poly.entity_id
_entity_poly.type
_entity_poly.pdbx_seq_one_letter_code
_entity_poly.pdbx_strand_id
1 'polypeptide(L)'
;MKGISCLSRVSGQEHNQICRILLGLIVDLPLPNGQSPARLIRAVRGLLDFLYLAQYPLHSTETLDLLKDALALWDENKQIFVDLDVQKHFDNIPKLHFLRHYLLSVTLFGTTDNYNTEYTERLHIDLAKDAYRATNHVDEYTQMTLWLERREKIYRHHDYISWLRAGKPPPMEWHPPDLFRRPRLQMTKHPSQYSVPLSDIVNNYGATYFRDAFATYWAQLCRKPDARPRDVQQAADDYVLPFQKVSAFHKIKFFHTDPEGYTGSSEVQDAIHAQPARRDKRNKEIPGRFDTALLKDGDGFRVAQIRFIFAPPRNVIKDLPPDVNPPTHLAYVELFQPFTPAPDVDHGMYKVSRSLNAAGERLALIIPVDEIHRSVHLYPKFGPVAPRDWTSSNVLERCTQFYTNPWTDRHAYIMFS
;
A
#
# COMPACT_ATOMS: atom_id res chain seq x y z
N MET A 1 -7.74 7.03 -27.06
CA MET A 1 -8.07 6.55 -25.70
C MET A 1 -8.94 7.61 -25.06
N LYS A 2 -10.18 7.29 -24.66
CA LYS A 2 -11.05 8.26 -23.98
C LYS A 2 -10.56 8.34 -22.52
N GLY A 3 -10.05 9.49 -22.09
CA GLY A 3 -9.49 9.68 -20.74
C GLY A 3 -10.57 9.73 -19.66
N ILE A 4 -10.22 10.24 -18.46
CA ILE A 4 -11.13 10.33 -17.32
C ILE A 4 -12.35 11.24 -17.57
N SER A 5 -12.26 12.16 -18.54
CA SER A 5 -13.32 13.12 -18.86
C SER A 5 -14.59 12.51 -19.46
N CYS A 6 -14.55 11.24 -19.90
CA CYS A 6 -15.71 10.53 -20.42
C CYS A 6 -16.43 9.70 -19.36
N LEU A 7 -15.93 9.64 -18.12
CA LEU A 7 -16.56 8.87 -17.06
C LEU A 7 -17.82 9.59 -16.56
N SER A 8 -18.94 8.87 -16.51
CA SER A 8 -20.21 9.35 -15.95
C SER A 8 -20.67 8.38 -14.87
N ARG A 9 -21.22 8.90 -13.76
CA ARG A 9 -21.64 8.08 -12.58
C ARG A 9 -20.47 7.31 -11.95
N VAL A 10 -19.36 8.01 -11.74
CA VAL A 10 -18.13 7.48 -11.13
C VAL A 10 -18.43 6.97 -9.72
N SER A 11 -18.17 5.69 -9.49
CA SER A 11 -18.30 5.02 -8.19
C SER A 11 -17.26 5.50 -7.17
N GLY A 12 -17.46 5.18 -5.89
CA GLY A 12 -16.46 5.47 -4.85
C GLY A 12 -15.12 4.77 -5.10
N GLN A 13 -15.14 3.53 -5.60
CA GLN A 13 -13.92 2.80 -5.97
C GLN A 13 -13.15 3.49 -7.09
N GLU A 14 -13.84 3.99 -8.12
CA GLU A 14 -13.21 4.73 -9.20
C GLU A 14 -12.65 6.08 -8.72
N HIS A 15 -13.36 6.80 -7.84
CA HIS A 15 -12.82 8.02 -7.21
C HIS A 15 -11.53 7.73 -6.44
N ASN A 16 -11.50 6.66 -5.65
CA ASN A 16 -10.30 6.25 -4.92
C ASN A 16 -9.15 5.91 -5.88
N GLN A 17 -9.42 5.24 -7.00
CA GLN A 17 -8.41 4.97 -8.03
C GLN A 17 -7.90 6.23 -8.71
N ILE A 18 -8.75 7.23 -8.95
CA ILE A 18 -8.34 8.53 -9.51
C ILE A 18 -7.44 9.27 -8.53
N CYS A 19 -7.81 9.34 -7.24
CA CYS A 19 -7.00 10.00 -6.21
C CYS A 19 -5.59 9.40 -6.12
N ARG A 20 -5.49 8.06 -6.24
CA ARG A 20 -4.22 7.30 -6.23
C ARG A 20 -3.27 7.60 -7.37
N ILE A 21 -3.70 8.28 -8.43
CA ILE A 21 -2.86 8.54 -9.61
C ILE A 21 -2.77 10.02 -9.99
N LEU A 22 -3.71 10.85 -9.51
CA LEU A 22 -3.88 12.22 -9.99
C LEU A 22 -2.61 13.06 -9.84
N LEU A 23 -2.00 13.10 -8.65
CA LEU A 23 -0.83 13.94 -8.43
C LEU A 23 0.38 13.49 -9.27
N GLY A 24 0.58 12.17 -9.39
CA GLY A 24 1.66 11.61 -10.21
C GLY A 24 1.52 11.91 -11.70
N LEU A 25 0.31 12.15 -12.20
CA LEU A 25 0.08 12.53 -13.60
C LEU A 25 0.35 14.01 -13.88
N ILE A 26 0.19 14.88 -12.88
CA ILE A 26 0.30 16.34 -13.06
C ILE A 26 1.62 16.93 -12.57
N VAL A 27 2.39 16.20 -11.75
CA VAL A 27 3.61 16.72 -11.09
C VAL A 27 4.65 17.25 -12.08
N ASP A 28 4.80 16.60 -13.24
CA ASP A 28 5.74 17.03 -14.28
C ASP A 28 5.04 17.73 -15.47
N LEU A 29 3.74 18.01 -15.37
CA LEU A 29 2.95 18.56 -16.48
C LEU A 29 3.28 20.05 -16.68
N PRO A 30 3.70 20.47 -17.89
CA PRO A 30 3.91 21.87 -18.18
C PRO A 30 2.57 22.60 -18.24
N LEU A 31 2.49 23.78 -17.63
CA LEU A 31 1.33 24.65 -17.78
C LEU A 31 1.43 25.55 -19.02
N PRO A 32 0.29 25.99 -19.58
CA PRO A 32 0.26 26.97 -20.66
C PRO A 32 1.08 28.23 -20.32
N ASN A 33 1.66 28.84 -21.35
CA ASN A 33 2.43 30.08 -21.23
C ASN A 33 3.65 30.00 -20.29
N GLY A 34 4.13 28.79 -19.97
CA GLY A 34 5.29 28.60 -19.09
C GLY A 34 5.04 28.94 -17.63
N GLN A 35 3.76 29.00 -17.20
CA GLN A 35 3.44 29.21 -15.79
C GLN A 35 4.01 28.09 -14.91
N SER A 36 4.40 28.43 -13.68
CA SER A 36 4.88 27.43 -12.72
C SER A 36 3.74 26.51 -12.29
N PRO A 37 3.91 25.17 -12.35
CA PRO A 37 2.90 24.22 -11.89
C PRO A 37 2.75 24.17 -10.37
N ALA A 38 3.63 24.83 -9.61
CA ALA A 38 3.68 24.74 -8.15
C ALA A 38 2.31 25.02 -7.48
N ARG A 39 1.60 26.08 -7.90
CA ARG A 39 0.26 26.40 -7.36
C ARG A 39 -0.76 25.30 -7.67
N LEU A 40 -0.77 24.76 -8.89
CA LEU A 40 -1.64 23.65 -9.25
C LEU A 40 -1.35 22.41 -8.40
N ILE A 41 -0.08 22.06 -8.29
CA ILE A 41 0.39 20.90 -7.53
C ILE A 41 0.00 21.04 -6.05
N ARG A 42 0.30 22.18 -5.42
CA ARG A 42 -0.06 22.47 -4.02
C ARG A 42 -1.57 22.43 -3.78
N ALA A 43 -2.37 22.97 -4.70
CA ALA A 43 -3.83 22.93 -4.59
C ALA A 43 -4.35 21.48 -4.62
N VAL A 44 -3.90 20.68 -5.60
CA VAL A 44 -4.32 19.27 -5.72
C VAL A 44 -3.84 18.45 -4.54
N ARG A 45 -2.60 18.65 -4.10
CA ARG A 45 -2.06 18.03 -2.88
C ARG A 45 -2.91 18.39 -1.66
N GLY A 46 -3.23 19.66 -1.42
CA GLY A 46 -4.04 20.10 -0.28
C GLY A 46 -5.40 19.40 -0.22
N LEU A 47 -6.06 19.20 -1.36
CA LEU A 47 -7.31 18.43 -1.42
C LEU A 47 -7.11 16.93 -1.16
N LEU A 48 -6.03 16.33 -1.68
CA LEU A 48 -5.73 14.93 -1.43
C LEU A 48 -5.39 14.70 0.06
N ASP A 49 -4.55 15.54 0.63
CA ASP A 49 -4.17 15.51 2.04
C ASP A 49 -5.42 15.65 2.93
N PHE A 50 -6.28 16.63 2.63
CA PHE A 50 -7.56 16.80 3.32
C PHE A 50 -8.44 15.55 3.22
N LEU A 51 -8.57 14.96 2.03
CA LEU A 51 -9.40 13.78 1.80
C LEU A 51 -8.93 12.57 2.62
N TYR A 52 -7.61 12.34 2.69
CA TYR A 52 -7.05 11.23 3.45
C TYR A 52 -7.12 11.47 4.96
N LEU A 53 -6.85 12.69 5.42
CA LEU A 53 -6.96 13.07 6.83
C LEU A 53 -8.40 12.97 7.33
N ALA A 54 -9.39 13.44 6.57
CA ALA A 54 -10.81 13.38 6.96
C ALA A 54 -11.36 11.94 7.11
N GLN A 55 -10.67 10.94 6.54
CA GLN A 55 -10.99 9.51 6.64
C GLN A 55 -10.29 8.81 7.82
N TYR A 56 -9.59 9.56 8.67
CA TYR A 56 -8.99 8.97 9.85
C TYR A 56 -10.11 8.52 10.81
N PRO A 57 -9.99 7.31 11.39
CA PRO A 57 -10.98 6.76 12.33
C PRO A 57 -10.83 7.37 13.73
N LEU A 58 -9.81 8.21 13.94
CA LEU A 58 -9.58 9.00 15.15
C LEU A 58 -8.71 10.21 14.81
N HIS A 59 -8.93 11.31 15.52
CA HIS A 59 -8.14 12.53 15.37
C HIS A 59 -7.49 12.92 16.69
N SER A 60 -6.23 13.36 16.62
CA SER A 60 -5.55 14.09 17.70
C SER A 60 -5.53 15.58 17.34
N THR A 61 -5.11 16.43 18.28
CA THR A 61 -4.93 17.86 18.01
C THR A 61 -3.99 18.06 16.82
N GLU A 62 -2.91 17.28 16.74
CA GLU A 62 -1.94 17.33 15.64
C GLU A 62 -2.57 16.98 14.29
N THR A 63 -3.43 15.93 14.22
CA THR A 63 -4.05 15.57 12.93
C THR A 63 -5.17 16.52 12.53
N LEU A 64 -5.80 17.21 13.48
CA LEU A 64 -6.74 18.30 13.20
C LEU A 64 -6.02 19.55 12.66
N ASP A 65 -4.84 19.86 13.18
CA ASP A 65 -4.00 20.92 12.64
C ASP A 65 -3.53 20.58 11.21
N LEU A 66 -3.11 19.33 10.95
CA LEU A 66 -2.80 18.88 9.59
C LEU A 66 -4.02 19.00 8.65
N LEU A 67 -5.22 18.68 9.12
CA LEU A 67 -6.45 18.79 8.32
C LEU A 67 -6.76 20.26 7.97
N LYS A 68 -6.53 21.16 8.92
CA LYS A 68 -6.68 22.61 8.74
C LYS A 68 -5.64 23.14 7.74
N ASP A 69 -4.37 22.73 7.87
CA ASP A 69 -3.28 23.14 7.00
C ASP A 69 -3.50 22.65 5.56
N ALA A 70 -4.00 21.43 5.38
CA ALA A 70 -4.36 20.90 4.07
C ALA A 70 -5.45 21.74 3.38
N LEU A 71 -6.46 22.19 4.13
CA LEU A 71 -7.51 23.08 3.62
C LEU A 71 -6.99 24.49 3.31
N ALA A 72 -6.09 25.01 4.15
CA ALA A 72 -5.43 26.30 3.90
C ALA A 72 -4.59 26.26 2.61
N LEU A 73 -3.81 25.17 2.42
CA LEU A 73 -3.02 24.96 1.21
C LEU A 73 -3.90 24.93 -0.04
N TRP A 74 -5.08 24.31 0.02
CA TRP A 74 -6.08 24.38 -1.05
C TRP A 74 -6.57 25.81 -1.28
N ASP A 75 -7.01 26.51 -0.23
CA ASP A 75 -7.63 27.84 -0.34
C ASP A 75 -6.64 28.90 -0.88
N GLU A 76 -5.37 28.82 -0.51
CA GLU A 76 -4.30 29.71 -1.00
C GLU A 76 -3.96 29.49 -2.48
N ASN A 77 -4.15 28.28 -2.99
CA ASN A 77 -3.67 27.89 -4.31
C ASN A 77 -4.77 27.68 -5.37
N LYS A 78 -6.03 27.42 -4.98
CA LYS A 78 -7.14 27.09 -5.89
C LYS A 78 -7.41 28.12 -7.00
N GLN A 79 -7.01 29.38 -6.79
CA GLN A 79 -7.17 30.43 -7.80
C GLN A 79 -6.47 30.09 -9.13
N ILE A 80 -5.47 29.20 -9.13
CA ILE A 80 -4.81 28.72 -10.34
C ILE A 80 -5.78 28.10 -11.37
N PHE A 81 -6.86 27.46 -10.93
CA PHE A 81 -7.85 26.88 -11.84
C PHE A 81 -8.68 27.96 -12.56
N VAL A 82 -8.82 29.14 -11.95
CA VAL A 82 -9.43 30.31 -12.60
C VAL A 82 -8.43 31.00 -13.52
N ASP A 83 -7.18 31.14 -13.08
CA ASP A 83 -6.11 31.75 -13.86
C ASP A 83 -5.82 30.95 -15.16
N LEU A 84 -6.08 29.64 -15.15
CA LEU A 84 -5.99 28.74 -16.31
C LEU A 84 -7.30 28.62 -17.12
N ASP A 85 -8.32 29.41 -16.79
CA ASP A 85 -9.65 29.39 -17.43
C ASP A 85 -10.34 28.01 -17.40
N VAL A 86 -10.02 27.18 -16.40
CA VAL A 86 -10.65 25.87 -16.18
C VAL A 86 -11.95 26.01 -15.39
N GLN A 87 -12.00 26.96 -14.46
CA GLN A 87 -13.14 27.22 -13.58
C GLN A 87 -13.40 28.72 -13.43
N LYS A 88 -14.67 29.16 -13.41
CA LYS A 88 -14.98 30.61 -13.28
C LYS A 88 -14.80 31.16 -11.87
N HIS A 89 -15.27 30.40 -10.87
CA HIS A 89 -15.17 30.72 -9.45
C HIS A 89 -15.45 29.47 -8.61
N PHE A 90 -15.14 29.52 -7.32
CA PHE A 90 -15.32 28.40 -6.38
C PHE A 90 -16.49 28.59 -5.40
N ASP A 91 -17.11 29.77 -5.36
CA ASP A 91 -18.08 30.14 -4.31
C ASP A 91 -19.38 29.33 -4.32
N ASN A 92 -19.76 28.75 -5.46
CA ASN A 92 -21.01 28.00 -5.65
C ASN A 92 -20.79 26.49 -5.83
N ILE A 93 -19.76 25.92 -5.20
CA ILE A 93 -19.54 24.48 -5.18
C ILE A 93 -19.81 23.97 -3.75
N PRO A 94 -21.05 23.51 -3.46
CA PRO A 94 -21.46 23.14 -2.09
C PRO A 94 -20.51 22.13 -1.43
N LYS A 95 -20.01 21.16 -2.19
CA LYS A 95 -19.06 20.15 -1.69
C LYS A 95 -17.74 20.77 -1.20
N LEU A 96 -17.21 21.75 -1.92
CA LEU A 96 -15.97 22.43 -1.53
C LEU A 96 -16.19 23.41 -0.38
N HIS A 97 -17.34 24.08 -0.36
CA HIS A 97 -17.73 24.91 0.77
C HIS A 97 -17.85 24.08 2.06
N PHE A 98 -18.44 22.89 1.95
CA PHE A 98 -18.66 21.99 3.08
C PHE A 98 -17.36 21.53 3.76
N LEU A 99 -16.23 21.47 3.04
CA LEU A 99 -14.92 21.11 3.61
C LEU A 99 -14.53 22.00 4.80
N ARG A 100 -14.94 23.28 4.79
CA ARG A 100 -14.68 24.24 5.88
C ARG A 100 -15.36 23.88 7.20
N HIS A 101 -16.40 23.05 7.15
CA HIS A 101 -17.14 22.63 8.32
C HIS A 101 -16.62 21.32 8.93
N TYR A 102 -15.79 20.55 8.22
CA TYR A 102 -15.30 19.26 8.72
C TYR A 102 -14.57 19.39 10.04
N LEU A 103 -13.70 20.40 10.20
CA LEU A 103 -12.96 20.59 11.44
C LEU A 103 -13.92 20.74 12.63
N LEU A 104 -14.90 21.64 12.49
CA LEU A 104 -15.92 21.85 13.52
C LEU A 104 -16.78 20.60 13.74
N SER A 105 -17.21 19.94 12.67
CA SER A 105 -18.01 18.71 12.74
C SER A 105 -17.25 17.59 13.46
N VAL A 106 -15.96 17.41 13.17
CA VAL A 106 -15.13 16.39 13.83
C VAL A 106 -14.94 16.71 15.31
N THR A 107 -14.71 17.97 15.66
CA THR A 107 -14.59 18.38 17.07
C THR A 107 -15.90 18.20 17.86
N LEU A 108 -17.05 18.48 17.26
CA LEU A 108 -18.35 18.43 17.95
C LEU A 108 -19.00 17.05 17.94
N PHE A 109 -18.84 16.28 16.87
CA PHE A 109 -19.60 15.04 16.62
C PHE A 109 -18.72 13.80 16.45
N GLY A 110 -17.39 13.96 16.50
CA GLY A 110 -16.44 12.89 16.24
C GLY A 110 -16.18 12.66 14.75
N THR A 111 -15.44 11.60 14.44
CA THR A 111 -15.00 11.24 13.09
C THR A 111 -16.16 11.02 12.12
N THR A 112 -15.86 11.16 10.83
CA THR A 112 -16.88 11.19 9.75
C THR A 112 -17.59 9.85 9.54
N ASP A 113 -17.02 8.76 10.03
CA ASP A 113 -17.63 7.42 10.06
C ASP A 113 -18.92 7.40 10.90
N ASN A 114 -19.00 8.18 11.98
CA ASN A 114 -20.17 8.24 12.85
C ASN A 114 -21.42 8.83 12.18
N TYR A 115 -21.29 9.51 11.05
CA TYR A 115 -22.40 10.14 10.33
C TYR A 115 -22.30 10.00 8.81
N ASN A 116 -21.50 9.04 8.30
CA ASN A 116 -21.51 8.74 6.88
C ASN A 116 -22.82 8.07 6.47
N THR A 117 -23.24 8.27 5.21
CA THR A 117 -24.46 7.67 4.68
C THR A 117 -24.25 6.26 4.12
N GLU A 118 -23.00 5.81 3.96
CA GLU A 118 -22.71 4.47 3.45
C GLU A 118 -23.13 3.39 4.46
N TYR A 119 -22.89 3.64 5.75
CA TYR A 119 -23.33 2.76 6.83
C TYR A 119 -24.85 2.66 6.88
N THR A 120 -25.55 3.80 6.77
CA THR A 120 -27.02 3.81 6.76
C THR A 120 -27.58 3.18 5.49
N GLU A 121 -26.94 3.34 4.33
CA GLU A 121 -27.33 2.66 3.08
C GLU A 121 -27.12 1.15 3.15
N ARG A 122 -26.02 0.67 3.76
CA ARG A 122 -25.78 -0.75 3.99
C ARG A 122 -26.82 -1.34 4.94
N LEU A 123 -27.07 -0.66 6.06
CA LEU A 123 -28.11 -1.05 7.01
C LEU A 123 -29.50 -0.99 6.38
N HIS A 124 -29.76 -0.13 5.40
CA HIS A 124 -31.04 -0.10 4.70
C HIS A 124 -31.33 -1.41 3.92
N ILE A 125 -30.29 -2.18 3.55
CA ILE A 125 -30.50 -3.53 2.99
C ILE A 125 -31.03 -4.47 4.09
N ASP A 126 -30.29 -4.60 5.19
CA ASP A 126 -30.58 -5.59 6.22
C ASP A 126 -31.78 -5.22 7.10
N LEU A 127 -31.92 -3.93 7.44
CA LEU A 127 -32.92 -3.43 8.38
C LEU A 127 -34.22 -2.99 7.71
N ALA A 128 -34.19 -2.56 6.44
CA ALA A 128 -35.39 -2.11 5.73
C ALA A 128 -35.82 -3.08 4.64
N LYS A 129 -34.96 -3.45 3.68
CA LYS A 129 -35.38 -4.32 2.56
C LYS A 129 -35.74 -5.74 3.02
N ASP A 130 -34.91 -6.36 3.86
CA ASP A 130 -35.19 -7.71 4.36
C ASP A 130 -36.37 -7.72 5.34
N ALA A 131 -36.49 -6.71 6.19
CA ALA A 131 -37.66 -6.54 7.05
C ALA A 131 -38.94 -6.39 6.24
N TYR A 132 -38.94 -5.53 5.21
CA TYR A 132 -40.09 -5.31 4.32
C TYR A 132 -40.49 -6.59 3.58
N ARG A 133 -39.53 -7.34 3.04
CA ARG A 133 -39.75 -8.65 2.38
C ARG A 133 -40.36 -9.70 3.31
N ALA A 134 -40.15 -9.58 4.62
CA ALA A 134 -40.70 -10.48 5.62
C ALA A 134 -42.11 -10.09 6.11
N THR A 135 -42.65 -8.96 5.65
CA THR A 135 -44.02 -8.52 5.97
C THR A 135 -45.05 -9.08 5.00
N ASN A 136 -46.33 -8.95 5.34
CA ASN A 136 -47.44 -9.19 4.41
C ASN A 136 -47.80 -7.96 3.55
N HIS A 137 -47.01 -6.88 3.61
CA HIS A 137 -47.21 -5.60 2.90
C HIS A 137 -48.50 -4.83 3.23
N VAL A 138 -49.08 -5.05 4.41
CA VAL A 138 -50.24 -4.30 4.94
C VAL A 138 -49.92 -3.79 6.35
N ASP A 139 -49.87 -2.47 6.56
CA ASP A 139 -49.37 -1.86 7.80
C ASP A 139 -47.94 -2.37 8.14
N GLU A 140 -47.07 -2.24 7.16
CA GLU A 140 -45.73 -2.83 7.13
C GLU A 140 -44.81 -2.32 8.23
N TYR A 141 -44.94 -1.06 8.67
CA TYR A 141 -44.04 -0.44 9.65
C TYR A 141 -44.04 -1.18 11.00
N THR A 142 -45.22 -1.54 11.50
CA THR A 142 -45.38 -2.29 12.75
C THR A 142 -44.71 -3.67 12.64
N GLN A 143 -44.89 -4.34 11.49
CA GLN A 143 -44.32 -5.66 11.23
C GLN A 143 -42.81 -5.62 11.06
N MET A 144 -42.28 -4.62 10.35
CA MET A 144 -40.85 -4.40 10.18
C MET A 144 -40.18 -4.16 11.54
N THR A 145 -40.77 -3.32 12.38
CA THR A 145 -40.27 -3.04 13.74
C THR A 145 -40.25 -4.31 14.59
N LEU A 146 -41.34 -5.08 14.58
CA LEU A 146 -41.42 -6.34 15.32
C LEU A 146 -40.41 -7.39 14.79
N TRP A 147 -40.19 -7.43 13.49
CA TRP A 147 -39.20 -8.30 12.87
C TRP A 147 -37.78 -7.93 13.32
N LEU A 148 -37.46 -6.64 13.35
CA LEU A 148 -36.17 -6.13 13.83
C LEU A 148 -35.93 -6.50 15.30
N GLU A 149 -36.90 -6.25 16.17
CA GLU A 149 -36.78 -6.62 17.59
C GLU A 149 -36.53 -8.12 17.78
N ARG A 150 -37.23 -8.96 17.03
CA ARG A 150 -37.04 -10.42 17.09
C ARG A 150 -35.63 -10.81 16.65
N ARG A 151 -35.16 -10.21 15.56
CA ARG A 151 -33.82 -10.47 15.01
C ARG A 151 -32.72 -10.03 15.99
N GLU A 152 -32.87 -8.86 16.62
CA GLU A 152 -31.96 -8.41 17.69
C GLU A 152 -31.94 -9.37 18.88
N LYS A 153 -33.12 -9.85 19.34
CA LYS A 153 -33.21 -10.82 20.45
C LYS A 153 -32.51 -12.14 20.09
N ILE A 154 -32.64 -12.61 18.85
CA ILE A 154 -31.95 -13.81 18.35
C ILE A 154 -30.44 -13.58 18.32
N TYR A 155 -29.96 -12.45 17.81
CA TYR A 155 -28.52 -12.14 17.79
C TYR A 155 -27.94 -12.05 19.19
N ARG A 156 -28.58 -11.32 20.11
CA ARG A 156 -28.14 -11.24 21.51
C ARG A 156 -28.08 -12.63 22.17
N HIS A 157 -29.05 -13.49 21.90
CA HIS A 157 -29.04 -14.86 22.43
C HIS A 157 -27.90 -15.68 21.80
N HIS A 158 -27.67 -15.56 20.49
CA HIS A 158 -26.56 -16.22 19.80
C HIS A 158 -25.20 -15.80 20.38
N ASP A 159 -24.99 -14.50 20.55
CA ASP A 159 -23.76 -13.94 21.12
C ASP A 159 -23.55 -14.42 22.57
N TYR A 160 -24.61 -14.46 23.36
CA TYR A 160 -24.58 -15.01 24.72
C TYR A 160 -24.16 -16.49 24.76
N ILE A 161 -24.70 -17.32 23.85
CA ILE A 161 -24.31 -18.74 23.75
C ILE A 161 -22.84 -18.88 23.31
N SER A 162 -22.40 -18.05 22.36
CA SER A 162 -21.01 -18.02 21.91
C SER A 162 -20.05 -17.62 23.04
N TRP A 163 -20.41 -16.61 23.82
CA TRP A 163 -19.67 -16.18 25.01
C TRP A 163 -19.57 -17.29 26.07
N LEU A 164 -20.67 -18.02 26.34
CA LEU A 164 -20.66 -19.18 27.24
C LEU A 164 -19.72 -20.29 26.74
N ARG A 165 -19.76 -20.62 25.45
CA ARG A 165 -18.92 -21.66 24.84
C ARG A 165 -17.43 -21.29 24.83
N ALA A 166 -17.11 -19.99 24.75
CA ALA A 166 -15.75 -19.48 24.84
C ALA A 166 -15.19 -19.45 26.28
N GLY A 167 -15.95 -19.94 27.28
CA GLY A 167 -15.50 -19.98 28.67
C GLY A 167 -15.72 -18.68 29.44
N LYS A 168 -16.70 -17.87 29.03
CA LYS A 168 -17.03 -16.58 29.65
C LYS A 168 -15.83 -15.62 29.68
N PRO A 169 -15.22 -15.31 28.53
CA PRO A 169 -14.13 -14.35 28.48
C PRO A 169 -14.59 -13.02 29.08
N PRO A 170 -13.70 -12.27 29.75
CA PRO A 170 -14.03 -10.94 30.25
C PRO A 170 -14.50 -10.05 29.09
N PRO A 171 -15.26 -8.98 29.38
CA PRO A 171 -15.58 -7.97 28.37
C PRO A 171 -14.29 -7.54 27.66
N MET A 172 -14.33 -7.48 26.34
CA MET A 172 -13.17 -7.06 25.55
C MET A 172 -12.79 -5.64 25.98
N GLU A 173 -11.53 -5.43 26.37
CA GLU A 173 -11.02 -4.08 26.55
C GLU A 173 -11.07 -3.37 25.19
N TRP A 174 -11.79 -2.26 25.13
CA TRP A 174 -11.76 -1.43 23.94
C TRP A 174 -10.37 -0.82 23.82
N HIS A 175 -9.67 -1.16 22.76
CA HIS A 175 -8.42 -0.53 22.39
C HIS A 175 -8.70 0.40 21.20
N PRO A 176 -8.26 1.67 21.25
CA PRO A 176 -8.41 2.57 20.11
C PRO A 176 -7.74 1.96 18.87
N PRO A 177 -8.25 2.25 17.67
CA PRO A 177 -7.65 1.75 16.44
C PRO A 177 -6.18 2.14 16.33
N ASP A 178 -5.29 1.16 16.22
CA ASP A 178 -3.87 1.44 15.99
C ASP A 178 -3.64 1.82 14.52
N LEU A 179 -3.55 3.13 14.27
CA LEU A 179 -3.28 3.72 12.96
C LEU A 179 -1.95 3.24 12.35
N PHE A 180 -1.00 2.86 13.21
CA PHE A 180 0.37 2.49 12.85
C PHE A 180 0.58 0.98 12.85
N ARG A 181 -0.46 0.17 13.07
CA ARG A 181 -0.33 -1.28 13.12
C ARG A 181 0.20 -1.80 11.80
N ARG A 182 1.39 -2.41 11.86
CA ARG A 182 2.01 -3.08 10.71
C ARG A 182 1.06 -4.16 10.16
N PRO A 183 0.81 -4.20 8.84
CA PRO A 183 0.01 -5.26 8.24
C PRO A 183 0.64 -6.63 8.52
N ARG A 184 -0.19 -7.63 8.82
CA ARG A 184 0.25 -9.02 8.95
C ARG A 184 0.63 -9.55 7.57
N LEU A 185 1.88 -9.96 7.44
CA LEU A 185 2.40 -10.62 6.25
C LEU A 185 1.99 -12.10 6.22
N GLN A 186 1.56 -12.59 5.05
CA GLN A 186 1.28 -14.00 4.82
C GLN A 186 1.84 -14.47 3.48
N MET A 187 2.59 -15.58 3.53
CA MET A 187 3.08 -16.29 2.37
C MET A 187 2.13 -17.43 1.96
N THR A 188 2.16 -17.81 0.69
CA THR A 188 1.46 -19.03 0.26
C THR A 188 2.13 -20.26 0.87
N LYS A 189 1.33 -21.24 1.32
CA LYS A 189 1.86 -22.48 1.93
C LYS A 189 2.77 -23.27 0.99
N HIS A 190 2.50 -23.20 -0.30
CA HIS A 190 3.24 -23.93 -1.33
C HIS A 190 3.95 -22.95 -2.28
N PRO A 191 5.16 -23.29 -2.76
CA PRO A 191 5.84 -22.55 -3.81
C PRO A 191 4.98 -22.42 -5.07
N SER A 192 5.13 -21.29 -5.75
CA SER A 192 4.55 -21.09 -7.08
C SER A 192 5.29 -21.91 -8.13
N GLN A 193 6.60 -22.11 -7.95
CA GLN A 193 7.44 -23.02 -8.72
C GLN A 193 8.40 -23.76 -7.78
N TYR A 194 8.40 -25.09 -7.79
CA TYR A 194 9.17 -25.88 -6.80
C TYR A 194 10.66 -25.96 -7.08
N SER A 195 11.09 -25.83 -8.34
CA SER A 195 12.47 -26.11 -8.74
C SER A 195 12.91 -25.16 -9.85
N VAL A 196 13.32 -23.95 -9.45
CA VAL A 196 13.83 -22.92 -10.37
C VAL A 196 15.35 -23.01 -10.42
N PRO A 197 15.96 -23.31 -11.59
CA PRO A 197 17.41 -23.29 -11.77
C PRO A 197 18.01 -21.91 -11.50
N LEU A 198 19.24 -21.86 -10.98
CA LEU A 198 19.95 -20.60 -10.76
C LEU A 198 20.11 -19.77 -12.06
N SER A 199 20.22 -20.41 -13.22
CA SER A 199 20.20 -19.74 -14.53
C SER A 199 18.90 -18.99 -14.78
N ASP A 200 17.77 -19.57 -14.38
CA ASP A 200 16.45 -18.99 -14.63
C ASP A 200 16.16 -17.85 -13.66
N ILE A 201 16.70 -17.90 -12.44
CA ILE A 201 16.67 -16.79 -11.48
C ILE A 201 17.33 -15.54 -12.10
N VAL A 202 18.48 -15.72 -12.76
CA VAL A 202 19.16 -14.64 -13.47
C VAL A 202 18.36 -14.22 -14.71
N ASN A 203 18.05 -15.16 -15.61
CA ASN A 203 17.53 -14.83 -16.94
C ASN A 203 16.06 -14.39 -16.94
N ASN A 204 15.22 -15.02 -16.11
CA ASN A 204 13.77 -14.81 -16.15
C ASN A 204 13.29 -13.86 -15.04
N TYR A 205 13.92 -13.90 -13.86
CA TYR A 205 13.59 -13.01 -12.74
C TYR A 205 14.47 -11.75 -12.72
N GLY A 206 15.58 -11.73 -13.48
CA GLY A 206 16.53 -10.61 -13.48
C GLY A 206 17.27 -10.42 -12.16
N ALA A 207 17.40 -11.48 -11.35
CA ALA A 207 18.20 -11.45 -10.13
C ALA A 207 19.66 -11.80 -10.46
N THR A 208 20.33 -10.88 -11.17
CA THR A 208 21.65 -11.09 -11.79
C THR A 208 22.73 -11.48 -10.79
N TYR A 209 22.76 -10.84 -9.61
CA TYR A 209 23.76 -11.06 -8.56
C TYR A 209 23.25 -12.00 -7.47
N PHE A 210 22.31 -12.91 -7.80
CA PHE A 210 21.69 -13.79 -6.80
C PHE A 210 22.71 -14.61 -6.00
N ARG A 211 23.74 -15.13 -6.68
CA ARG A 211 24.78 -15.96 -6.03
C ARG A 211 25.54 -15.16 -4.98
N ASP A 212 26.04 -13.98 -5.36
CA ASP A 212 26.86 -13.13 -4.50
C ASP A 212 26.03 -12.55 -3.34
N ALA A 213 24.79 -12.13 -3.62
CA ALA A 213 23.87 -11.64 -2.61
C ALA A 213 23.47 -12.74 -1.61
N PHE A 214 23.28 -13.99 -2.08
CA PHE A 214 23.04 -15.13 -1.21
C PHE A 214 24.25 -15.46 -0.35
N ALA A 215 25.44 -15.52 -0.94
CA ALA A 215 26.68 -15.75 -0.22
C ALA A 215 26.91 -14.71 0.88
N THR A 216 26.71 -13.42 0.55
CA THR A 216 26.84 -12.30 1.50
C THR A 216 25.86 -12.42 2.65
N TYR A 217 24.57 -12.64 2.33
CA TYR A 217 23.53 -12.81 3.34
C TYR A 217 23.82 -14.02 4.24
N TRP A 218 24.22 -15.15 3.65
CA TRP A 218 24.48 -16.37 4.40
C TRP A 218 25.73 -16.25 5.29
N ALA A 219 26.80 -15.62 4.78
CA ALA A 219 28.01 -15.33 5.54
C ALA A 219 27.73 -14.39 6.72
N GLN A 220 26.81 -13.44 6.57
CA GLN A 220 26.37 -12.56 7.64
C GLN A 220 25.52 -13.32 8.67
N LEU A 221 24.58 -14.15 8.23
CA LEU A 221 23.70 -14.94 9.08
C LEU A 221 24.45 -15.98 9.93
N CYS A 222 25.48 -16.63 9.36
CA CYS A 222 26.31 -17.60 10.08
C CYS A 222 27.27 -16.98 11.10
N ARG A 223 27.37 -15.64 11.16
CA ARG A 223 28.30 -14.93 12.03
C ARG A 223 27.57 -14.09 13.08
N LYS A 224 28.33 -13.63 14.07
CA LYS A 224 27.80 -12.76 15.12
C LYS A 224 27.45 -11.37 14.54
N PRO A 225 26.47 -10.66 15.13
CA PRO A 225 26.06 -9.32 14.69
C PRO A 225 27.21 -8.31 14.58
N ASP A 226 28.24 -8.46 15.42
CA ASP A 226 29.38 -7.55 15.50
C ASP A 226 30.52 -7.88 14.52
N ALA A 227 30.30 -8.80 13.57
CA ALA A 227 31.31 -9.16 12.58
C ALA A 227 31.66 -7.96 11.69
N ARG A 228 32.96 -7.72 11.46
CA ARG A 228 33.39 -6.60 10.62
C ARG A 228 32.98 -6.85 9.17
N PRO A 229 32.58 -5.81 8.40
CA PRO A 229 32.17 -5.96 7.00
C PRO A 229 33.18 -6.70 6.13
N ARG A 230 34.49 -6.48 6.36
CA ARG A 230 35.57 -7.15 5.64
C ARG A 230 35.58 -8.67 5.86
N ASP A 231 35.32 -9.11 7.08
CA ASP A 231 35.30 -10.53 7.42
C ASP A 231 34.09 -11.21 6.77
N VAL A 232 32.93 -10.52 6.75
CA VAL A 232 31.71 -10.95 6.03
C VAL A 232 31.99 -11.15 4.55
N GLN A 233 32.56 -10.13 3.89
CA GLN A 233 32.89 -10.19 2.47
C GLN A 233 33.82 -11.36 2.15
N GLN A 234 34.88 -11.56 2.94
CA GLN A 234 35.84 -12.64 2.70
C GLN A 234 35.17 -14.03 2.71
N ALA A 235 34.25 -14.30 3.64
CA ALA A 235 33.56 -15.60 3.60
C ALA A 235 32.49 -15.69 2.51
N ALA A 236 31.91 -14.56 2.10
CA ALA A 236 30.99 -14.55 0.97
C ALA A 236 31.74 -14.93 -0.33
N ASP A 237 32.94 -14.41 -0.52
CA ASP A 237 33.80 -14.71 -1.67
C ASP A 237 34.20 -16.21 -1.72
N ASP A 238 34.42 -16.82 -0.55
CA ASP A 238 34.75 -18.25 -0.41
C ASP A 238 33.51 -19.17 -0.45
N TYR A 239 32.28 -18.61 -0.44
CA TYR A 239 31.05 -19.40 -0.31
C TYR A 239 30.59 -19.98 -1.66
N VAL A 240 30.65 -21.31 -1.77
CA VAL A 240 30.11 -22.04 -2.92
C VAL A 240 28.67 -22.47 -2.62
N LEU A 241 27.71 -22.02 -3.42
CA LEU A 241 26.29 -22.38 -3.25
C LEU A 241 26.11 -23.92 -3.32
N PRO A 242 25.60 -24.56 -2.25
CA PRO A 242 25.43 -26.01 -2.19
C PRO A 242 24.14 -26.49 -2.89
N PHE A 243 23.57 -25.69 -3.78
CA PHE A 243 22.35 -25.99 -4.51
C PHE A 243 22.36 -25.33 -5.90
N GLN A 244 21.66 -25.94 -6.85
CA GLN A 244 21.51 -25.41 -8.22
C GLN A 244 20.06 -25.04 -8.55
N LYS A 245 19.11 -25.38 -7.68
CA LYS A 245 17.69 -25.08 -7.84
C LYS A 245 17.08 -24.69 -6.51
N VAL A 246 16.09 -23.80 -6.54
CA VAL A 246 15.36 -23.35 -5.34
C VAL A 246 13.88 -23.14 -5.64
N SER A 247 13.04 -23.30 -4.62
CA SER A 247 11.60 -23.05 -4.75
C SER A 247 11.29 -21.56 -4.74
N ALA A 248 10.51 -21.10 -5.73
CA ALA A 248 10.11 -19.71 -5.89
C ALA A 248 8.65 -19.47 -5.47
N PHE A 249 8.42 -18.30 -4.90
CA PHE A 249 7.13 -17.78 -4.50
C PHE A 249 6.87 -16.49 -5.30
N HIS A 250 5.66 -16.32 -5.83
CA HIS A 250 5.35 -15.20 -6.72
C HIS A 250 4.51 -14.10 -6.07
N LYS A 251 4.14 -14.26 -4.80
CA LYS A 251 3.23 -13.35 -4.10
C LYS A 251 3.48 -13.29 -2.59
N ILE A 252 3.52 -12.08 -2.06
CA ILE A 252 3.41 -11.76 -0.64
C ILE A 252 2.05 -11.09 -0.44
N LYS A 253 1.30 -11.47 0.60
CA LYS A 253 0.01 -10.84 0.93
C LYS A 253 0.10 -10.11 2.28
N PHE A 254 -0.55 -8.97 2.36
CA PHE A 254 -0.67 -8.18 3.58
C PHE A 254 -2.13 -8.08 3.99
N PHE A 255 -2.37 -8.23 5.29
CA PHE A 255 -3.70 -8.17 5.91
C PHE A 255 -3.67 -7.17 7.06
N HIS A 256 -4.67 -6.30 7.16
CA HIS A 256 -4.90 -5.58 8.40
C HIS A 256 -5.68 -6.47 9.37
N THR A 257 -5.28 -6.43 10.63
CA THR A 257 -6.14 -6.90 11.71
C THR A 257 -6.96 -5.70 12.13
N ASP A 258 -8.28 -5.76 11.97
CA ASP A 258 -9.17 -4.78 12.57
C ASP A 258 -8.91 -4.75 14.09
N PRO A 259 -8.61 -3.58 14.70
CA PRO A 259 -8.45 -3.45 16.14
C PRO A 259 -9.66 -3.94 16.94
N GLU A 260 -10.85 -3.94 16.34
CA GLU A 260 -12.08 -4.39 16.98
C GLU A 260 -12.38 -5.88 16.75
N GLY A 261 -11.59 -6.59 15.93
CA GLY A 261 -11.82 -8.00 15.58
C GLY A 261 -13.14 -8.26 14.83
N TYR A 262 -13.87 -7.20 14.46
CA TYR A 262 -15.19 -7.24 13.83
C TYR A 262 -15.12 -7.39 12.31
N THR A 263 -14.28 -8.30 11.81
CA THR A 263 -14.49 -8.83 10.46
C THR A 263 -14.04 -10.28 10.37
N GLY A 264 -15.01 -11.18 10.17
CA GLY A 264 -14.81 -12.51 9.61
C GLY A 264 -14.34 -12.50 8.15
N SER A 265 -13.89 -11.35 7.62
CA SER A 265 -13.34 -11.19 6.28
C SER A 265 -11.86 -10.82 6.39
N SER A 266 -10.98 -11.82 6.37
CA SER A 266 -9.57 -11.65 6.03
C SER A 266 -9.46 -11.20 4.57
N GLU A 267 -9.78 -9.94 4.28
CA GLU A 267 -9.57 -9.36 2.96
C GLU A 267 -8.11 -8.97 2.79
N VAL A 268 -7.51 -9.43 1.70
CA VAL A 268 -6.16 -9.05 1.30
C VAL A 268 -6.20 -7.57 0.92
N GLN A 269 -5.64 -6.70 1.75
CA GLN A 269 -5.60 -5.27 1.44
C GLN A 269 -4.52 -4.93 0.42
N ASP A 270 -3.39 -5.62 0.50
CA ASP A 270 -2.25 -5.36 -0.37
C ASP A 270 -1.49 -6.64 -0.70
N ALA A 271 -0.78 -6.64 -1.83
CA ALA A 271 0.08 -7.73 -2.23
C ALA A 271 1.23 -7.27 -3.12
N ILE A 272 2.40 -7.87 -2.88
CA ILE A 272 3.59 -7.71 -3.72
C ILE A 272 3.70 -8.93 -4.63
N HIS A 273 3.94 -8.68 -5.91
CA HIS A 273 4.21 -9.70 -6.91
C HIS A 273 5.68 -9.72 -7.34
N ALA A 274 6.22 -10.92 -7.52
CA ALA A 274 7.55 -11.15 -8.08
C ALA A 274 7.50 -12.37 -9.01
N GLN A 275 6.98 -12.17 -10.22
CA GLN A 275 6.74 -13.22 -11.21
C GLN A 275 7.36 -12.86 -12.57
N PRO A 276 8.05 -13.81 -13.22
CA PRO A 276 8.64 -13.60 -14.53
C PRO A 276 7.55 -13.59 -15.60
N ALA A 277 7.91 -13.16 -16.81
CA ALA A 277 7.03 -13.26 -17.95
C ALA A 277 6.65 -14.72 -18.20
N ARG A 278 5.40 -14.95 -18.61
CA ARG A 278 4.87 -16.29 -18.88
C ARG A 278 3.89 -16.27 -20.03
N ARG A 279 3.59 -17.44 -20.57
CA ARG A 279 2.54 -17.59 -21.58
C ARG A 279 1.25 -18.11 -20.94
N ASP A 280 0.12 -17.56 -21.34
CA ASP A 280 -1.19 -18.04 -20.91
C ASP A 280 -1.61 -19.31 -21.67
N LYS A 281 -2.79 -19.86 -21.33
CA LYS A 281 -3.35 -21.05 -22.01
C LYS A 281 -3.58 -20.86 -23.52
N ARG A 282 -3.62 -19.61 -23.99
CA ARG A 282 -3.81 -19.23 -25.39
C ARG A 282 -2.49 -18.83 -26.06
N ASN A 283 -1.35 -19.16 -25.44
CA ASN A 283 -0.01 -18.85 -25.91
C ASN A 283 0.28 -17.33 -26.01
N LYS A 284 -0.53 -16.49 -25.35
CA LYS A 284 -0.30 -15.04 -25.27
C LYS A 284 0.72 -14.75 -24.18
N GLU A 285 1.67 -13.88 -24.48
CA GLU A 285 2.64 -13.41 -23.50
C GLU A 285 1.99 -12.51 -22.45
N ILE A 286 2.16 -12.89 -21.19
CA ILE A 286 1.88 -12.10 -20.01
C ILE A 286 3.22 -11.55 -19.52
N PRO A 287 3.44 -10.23 -19.55
CA PRO A 287 4.67 -9.63 -19.05
C PRO A 287 4.93 -9.98 -17.59
N GLY A 288 6.21 -10.01 -17.21
CA GLY A 288 6.61 -10.16 -15.82
C GLY A 288 6.11 -9.01 -14.96
N ARG A 289 5.95 -9.26 -13.66
CA ARG A 289 5.53 -8.28 -12.67
C ARG A 289 6.41 -8.40 -11.44
N PHE A 290 7.16 -7.32 -11.17
CA PHE A 290 8.10 -7.20 -10.07
C PHE A 290 7.81 -5.89 -9.33
N ASP A 291 7.00 -6.00 -8.30
CA ASP A 291 6.48 -4.87 -7.54
C ASP A 291 7.55 -4.29 -6.61
N THR A 292 7.34 -3.04 -6.20
CA THR A 292 8.20 -2.31 -5.27
C THR A 292 7.66 -2.36 -3.85
N ALA A 293 8.58 -2.34 -2.89
CA ALA A 293 8.29 -2.49 -1.48
C ALA A 293 9.10 -1.51 -0.63
N LEU A 294 8.58 -1.23 0.56
CA LEU A 294 9.31 -0.48 1.58
C LEU A 294 10.04 -1.46 2.50
N LEU A 295 11.34 -1.24 2.67
CA LEU A 295 12.21 -1.98 3.57
C LEU A 295 12.59 -1.08 4.74
N LYS A 296 12.79 -1.65 5.92
CA LYS A 296 13.42 -0.94 7.03
C LYS A 296 14.91 -0.79 6.75
N ASP A 297 15.46 0.41 6.88
CA ASP A 297 16.88 0.69 6.69
C ASP A 297 17.36 1.59 7.84
N GLY A 298 17.96 0.97 8.86
CA GLY A 298 18.26 1.63 10.14
C GLY A 298 16.99 2.14 10.83
N ASP A 299 17.00 3.44 11.17
CA ASP A 299 15.86 4.16 11.76
C ASP A 299 14.85 4.67 10.72
N GLY A 300 15.17 4.49 9.42
CA GLY A 300 14.35 4.97 8.32
C GLY A 300 13.82 3.85 7.44
N PHE A 301 13.45 4.25 6.22
CA PHE A 301 12.91 3.35 5.22
C PHE A 301 13.60 3.56 3.87
N ARG A 302 13.56 2.50 3.07
CA ARG A 302 14.13 2.50 1.72
C ARG A 302 13.26 1.70 0.76
N VAL A 303 13.14 2.19 -0.46
CA VAL A 303 12.39 1.47 -1.51
C VAL A 303 13.28 0.40 -2.14
N ALA A 304 12.70 -0.76 -2.44
CA ALA A 304 13.35 -1.79 -3.23
C ALA A 304 12.36 -2.45 -4.20
N GLN A 305 12.84 -2.92 -5.34
CA GLN A 305 12.06 -3.78 -6.24
C GLN A 305 12.30 -5.24 -5.89
N ILE A 306 11.24 -6.01 -5.67
CA ILE A 306 11.33 -7.43 -5.36
C ILE A 306 11.44 -8.23 -6.66
N ARG A 307 12.58 -8.87 -6.90
CA ARG A 307 12.80 -9.68 -8.12
C ARG A 307 12.48 -11.15 -7.92
N PHE A 308 12.83 -11.70 -6.77
CA PHE A 308 12.71 -13.14 -6.52
C PHE A 308 12.41 -13.42 -5.05
N ILE A 309 11.45 -14.28 -4.77
CA ILE A 309 11.11 -14.71 -3.40
C ILE A 309 11.27 -16.21 -3.34
N PHE A 310 11.95 -16.72 -2.31
CA PHE A 310 12.29 -18.12 -2.21
C PHE A 310 12.35 -18.61 -0.77
N ALA A 311 12.29 -19.91 -0.59
CA ALA A 311 12.61 -20.54 0.69
C ALA A 311 14.05 -21.09 0.63
N PRO A 312 14.90 -20.84 1.64
CA PRO A 312 16.23 -21.41 1.66
C PRO A 312 16.16 -22.95 1.62
N PRO A 313 16.98 -23.64 0.81
CA PRO A 313 16.93 -25.09 0.72
C PRO A 313 17.28 -25.76 2.05
N ARG A 314 16.60 -26.87 2.37
CA ARG A 314 16.73 -27.57 3.67
C ARG A 314 18.16 -28.02 3.97
N ASN A 315 18.95 -28.37 2.95
CA ASN A 315 20.35 -28.75 3.14
C ASN A 315 21.19 -27.57 3.63
N VAL A 316 20.95 -26.36 3.14
CA VAL A 316 21.68 -25.16 3.60
C VAL A 316 21.32 -24.81 5.03
N ILE A 317 20.03 -24.91 5.38
CA ILE A 317 19.54 -24.63 6.74
C ILE A 317 20.21 -25.55 7.79
N LYS A 318 20.50 -26.81 7.43
CA LYS A 318 21.17 -27.76 8.35
C LYS A 318 22.60 -27.34 8.71
N ASP A 319 23.23 -26.54 7.86
CA ASP A 319 24.60 -26.09 8.06
C ASP A 319 24.69 -24.80 8.89
N LEU A 320 23.54 -24.25 9.33
CA LEU A 320 23.51 -23.07 10.21
C LEU A 320 23.98 -23.43 11.63
N PRO A 321 24.61 -22.47 12.34
CA PRO A 321 24.89 -22.62 13.76
C PRO A 321 23.61 -22.91 14.57
N PRO A 322 23.66 -23.74 15.63
CA PRO A 322 22.49 -24.17 16.39
C PRO A 322 21.65 -23.03 17.01
N ASP A 323 22.30 -21.91 17.27
CA ASP A 323 21.82 -20.70 17.92
C ASP A 323 21.19 -19.68 16.93
N VAL A 324 21.24 -19.97 15.63
CA VAL A 324 20.67 -19.10 14.58
C VAL A 324 19.33 -19.65 14.09
N ASN A 325 18.28 -18.84 14.22
CA ASN A 325 16.97 -19.16 13.67
C ASN A 325 16.96 -18.93 12.14
N PRO A 326 16.67 -19.94 11.32
CA PRO A 326 16.64 -19.76 9.87
C PRO A 326 15.45 -18.91 9.43
N PRO A 327 15.62 -18.00 8.46
CA PRO A 327 14.52 -17.30 7.83
C PRO A 327 13.63 -18.30 7.06
N THR A 328 12.30 -18.14 7.18
CA THR A 328 11.36 -19.03 6.47
C THR A 328 11.31 -18.74 4.98
N HIS A 329 11.35 -17.45 4.62
CA HIS A 329 11.33 -16.97 3.25
C HIS A 329 12.29 -15.79 3.12
N LEU A 330 12.98 -15.75 2.00
CA LEU A 330 13.94 -14.73 1.62
C LEU A 330 13.49 -14.05 0.33
N ALA A 331 13.86 -12.80 0.16
CA ALA A 331 13.61 -12.04 -1.06
C ALA A 331 14.93 -11.45 -1.59
N TYR A 332 15.20 -11.66 -2.87
CA TYR A 332 16.19 -10.89 -3.62
C TYR A 332 15.55 -9.57 -4.06
N VAL A 333 16.19 -8.47 -3.70
CA VAL A 333 15.68 -7.12 -3.89
C VAL A 333 16.72 -6.24 -4.57
N GLU A 334 16.29 -5.38 -5.49
CA GLU A 334 17.13 -4.33 -6.07
C GLU A 334 16.80 -2.99 -5.40
N LEU A 335 17.81 -2.33 -4.84
CA LEU A 335 17.62 -1.15 -4.00
C LEU A 335 17.42 0.13 -4.82
N PHE A 336 16.55 1.00 -4.33
CA PHE A 336 16.54 2.43 -4.67
C PHE A 336 17.42 3.19 -3.69
N GLN A 337 17.78 4.43 -3.99
CA GLN A 337 18.54 5.28 -3.08
C GLN A 337 17.75 5.54 -1.78
N PRO A 338 18.44 5.77 -0.65
CA PRO A 338 17.80 6.23 0.58
C PRO A 338 16.98 7.50 0.33
N PHE A 339 15.92 7.70 1.12
CA PHE A 339 15.15 8.94 1.05
C PHE A 339 16.00 10.14 1.43
N THR A 340 15.71 11.29 0.82
CA THR A 340 16.21 12.57 1.29
C THR A 340 15.64 12.88 2.68
N PRO A 341 16.29 13.77 3.47
CA PRO A 341 15.80 14.10 4.81
C PRO A 341 14.39 14.69 4.84
N ALA A 342 13.95 15.31 3.74
CA ALA A 342 12.61 15.85 3.57
C ALA A 342 12.11 15.57 2.14
N PRO A 343 10.77 15.47 1.94
CA PRO A 343 10.17 15.37 0.62
C PRO A 343 10.19 16.72 -0.10
N ASP A 344 9.77 16.74 -1.36
CA ASP A 344 9.59 17.99 -2.11
C ASP A 344 8.51 18.88 -1.47
N VAL A 345 8.76 20.18 -1.43
CA VAL A 345 7.89 21.15 -0.74
C VAL A 345 6.53 21.33 -1.43
N ASP A 346 6.47 21.21 -2.75
CA ASP A 346 5.25 21.47 -3.51
C ASP A 346 4.34 20.25 -3.50
N HIS A 347 4.89 19.11 -3.89
CA HIS A 347 4.12 17.89 -4.06
C HIS A 347 4.20 16.90 -2.90
N GLY A 348 5.09 17.08 -1.92
CA GLY A 348 5.14 16.25 -0.71
C GLY A 348 5.58 14.79 -0.93
N MET A 349 6.21 14.48 -2.06
CA MET A 349 6.68 13.11 -2.38
C MET A 349 8.20 13.04 -2.33
N TYR A 350 8.75 11.88 -1.96
CA TYR A 350 10.18 11.62 -2.05
C TYR A 350 10.55 11.20 -3.47
N LYS A 351 11.60 11.82 -4.00
CA LYS A 351 12.21 11.39 -5.26
C LYS A 351 13.21 10.27 -4.98
N VAL A 352 13.07 9.15 -5.67
CA VAL A 352 13.97 8.00 -5.58
C VAL A 352 14.51 7.60 -6.94
N SER A 353 15.77 7.15 -6.97
CA SER A 353 16.41 6.57 -8.15
C SER A 353 17.00 5.20 -7.79
N ARG A 354 17.33 4.36 -8.77
CA ARG A 354 18.02 3.10 -8.51
C ARG A 354 19.36 3.35 -7.81
N SER A 355 19.70 2.50 -6.84
CA SER A 355 21.05 2.48 -6.28
C SER A 355 21.96 1.70 -7.22
N LEU A 356 23.07 2.32 -7.62
CA LEU A 356 24.05 1.75 -8.54
C LEU A 356 25.40 1.63 -7.85
N ASN A 357 26.18 0.60 -8.18
CA ASN A 357 27.58 0.49 -7.78
C ASN A 357 28.48 1.37 -8.66
N ALA A 358 29.79 1.37 -8.39
CA ALA A 358 30.77 2.14 -9.16
C ALA A 358 30.84 1.75 -10.66
N ALA A 359 30.42 0.54 -11.02
CA ALA A 359 30.34 0.06 -12.39
C ALA A 359 29.01 0.41 -13.10
N GLY A 360 28.09 1.10 -12.40
CA GLY A 360 26.77 1.45 -12.93
C GLY A 360 25.75 0.31 -12.86
N GLU A 361 26.05 -0.77 -12.16
CA GLU A 361 25.19 -1.93 -12.01
C GLU A 361 24.27 -1.78 -10.79
N ARG A 362 23.09 -2.40 -10.82
CA ARG A 362 22.11 -2.27 -9.74
C ARG A 362 22.57 -2.95 -8.48
N LEU A 363 22.53 -2.22 -7.37
CA LEU A 363 22.77 -2.78 -6.04
C LEU A 363 21.59 -3.65 -5.63
N ALA A 364 21.89 -4.89 -5.25
CA ALA A 364 20.90 -5.87 -4.83
C ALA A 364 21.35 -6.59 -3.56
N LEU A 365 20.37 -7.03 -2.78
CA LEU A 365 20.57 -7.77 -1.53
C LEU A 365 19.58 -8.92 -1.44
N ILE A 366 19.88 -9.87 -0.56
CA ILE A 366 18.90 -10.84 -0.08
C ILE A 366 18.52 -10.46 1.35
N ILE A 367 17.22 -10.38 1.60
CA ILE A 367 16.66 -10.04 2.91
C ILE A 367 15.61 -11.09 3.34
N PRO A 368 15.39 -11.26 4.64
CA PRO A 368 14.20 -11.88 5.18
C PRO A 368 12.92 -11.18 4.70
N VAL A 369 11.91 -11.96 4.32
CA VAL A 369 10.62 -11.40 3.85
C VAL A 369 9.91 -10.60 4.96
N ASP A 370 10.16 -10.92 6.23
CA ASP A 370 9.67 -10.19 7.41
C ASP A 370 10.35 -8.83 7.63
N GLU A 371 11.39 -8.47 6.87
CA GLU A 371 11.91 -7.10 6.80
C GLU A 371 11.12 -6.22 5.82
N ILE A 372 10.30 -6.82 4.95
CA ILE A 372 9.45 -6.09 4.02
C ILE A 372 8.25 -5.51 4.77
N HIS A 373 8.17 -4.19 4.82
CA HIS A 373 7.14 -3.51 5.59
C HIS A 373 5.79 -3.49 4.88
N ARG A 374 5.77 -3.14 3.59
CA ARG A 374 4.57 -3.06 2.73
C ARG A 374 4.94 -2.89 1.25
N SER A 375 3.96 -2.95 0.34
CA SER A 375 4.19 -2.45 -1.03
C SER A 375 4.29 -0.92 -1.05
N VAL A 376 4.98 -0.40 -2.07
CA VAL A 376 5.08 1.03 -2.34
C VAL A 376 4.76 1.25 -3.81
N HIS A 377 3.83 2.17 -4.09
CA HIS A 377 3.56 2.60 -5.46
C HIS A 377 4.50 3.75 -5.83
N LEU A 378 5.10 3.67 -7.01
CA LEU A 378 6.00 4.68 -7.55
C LEU A 378 5.39 5.33 -8.79
N TYR A 379 5.39 6.66 -8.82
CA TYR A 379 5.12 7.42 -10.03
C TYR A 379 6.41 7.56 -10.84
N PRO A 380 6.42 7.15 -12.12
CA PRO A 380 7.51 7.48 -13.01
C PRO A 380 7.63 8.99 -13.12
N LYS A 381 8.85 9.52 -13.06
CA LYS A 381 9.09 10.91 -13.45
C LYS A 381 9.03 10.98 -14.98
N PHE A 382 7.86 11.35 -15.50
CA PHE A 382 7.60 11.39 -16.94
C PHE A 382 8.32 12.56 -17.62
N GLY A 383 8.59 13.63 -16.87
CA GLY A 383 8.95 14.91 -17.47
C GLY A 383 7.77 15.51 -18.24
N PRO A 384 8.03 16.52 -19.11
CA PRO A 384 6.97 17.29 -19.74
C PRO A 384 6.12 16.48 -20.73
N VAL A 385 6.65 15.37 -21.24
CA VAL A 385 5.95 14.47 -22.16
C VAL A 385 6.24 13.02 -21.75
N ALA A 386 5.18 12.29 -21.39
CA ALA A 386 5.29 10.88 -21.08
C ALA A 386 5.78 10.06 -22.29
N PRO A 387 6.87 9.28 -22.17
CA PRO A 387 7.36 8.44 -23.26
C PRO A 387 6.32 7.36 -23.64
N ARG A 388 5.99 7.26 -24.94
CA ARG A 388 4.92 6.37 -25.45
C ARG A 388 5.27 4.89 -25.41
N ASP A 389 6.56 4.59 -25.33
CA ASP A 389 7.13 3.25 -25.23
C ASP A 389 7.10 2.70 -23.79
N TRP A 390 6.80 3.55 -22.81
CA TRP A 390 6.64 3.13 -21.42
C TRP A 390 5.30 2.43 -21.22
N THR A 391 5.35 1.27 -20.57
CA THR A 391 4.21 0.45 -20.20
C THR A 391 4.32 0.10 -18.72
N SER A 392 3.20 -0.34 -18.13
CA SER A 392 3.22 -0.85 -16.75
C SER A 392 4.20 -2.00 -16.51
N SER A 393 4.60 -2.72 -17.56
CA SER A 393 5.53 -3.85 -17.47
C SER A 393 7.00 -3.50 -17.65
N ASN A 394 7.33 -2.32 -18.20
CA ASN A 394 8.73 -1.94 -18.48
C ASN A 394 9.17 -0.65 -17.77
N VAL A 395 8.24 0.12 -17.20
CA VAL A 395 8.56 1.46 -16.69
C VAL A 395 9.54 1.44 -15.52
N LEU A 396 9.49 0.42 -14.65
CA LEU A 396 10.47 0.23 -13.56
C LEU A 396 11.89 -0.06 -14.06
N GLU A 397 12.03 -0.49 -15.32
CA GLU A 397 13.30 -0.78 -15.97
C GLU A 397 13.81 0.40 -16.82
N ARG A 398 12.90 1.17 -17.43
CA ARG A 398 13.23 2.27 -18.35
C ARG A 398 13.35 3.63 -17.66
N CYS A 399 12.54 3.88 -16.65
CA CYS A 399 12.54 5.15 -15.94
C CYS A 399 13.67 5.18 -14.90
N THR A 400 14.38 6.31 -14.82
CA THR A 400 15.55 6.46 -13.94
C THR A 400 15.20 7.08 -12.59
N GLN A 401 14.12 7.84 -12.53
CA GLN A 401 13.69 8.59 -11.34
C GLN A 401 12.19 8.40 -11.11
N PHE A 402 11.80 8.26 -9.86
CA PHE A 402 10.42 8.04 -9.47
C PHE A 402 10.06 8.93 -8.27
N TYR A 403 8.77 9.17 -8.09
CA TYR A 403 8.22 9.76 -6.87
C TYR A 403 7.46 8.70 -6.08
N THR A 404 7.64 8.66 -4.76
CA THR A 404 6.85 7.78 -3.88
C THR A 404 5.42 8.26 -3.78
N ASN A 405 4.45 7.36 -3.89
CA ASN A 405 3.04 7.70 -3.76
C ASN A 405 2.51 7.44 -2.33
N PRO A 406 2.25 8.49 -1.52
CA PRO A 406 1.65 8.34 -0.20
C PRO A 406 0.14 8.09 -0.27
N TRP A 407 -0.53 8.47 -1.36
CA TRP A 407 -1.99 8.34 -1.49
C TRP A 407 -2.43 6.99 -2.08
N THR A 408 -1.80 5.85 -1.70
CA THR A 408 -2.32 4.53 -2.09
C THR A 408 -3.47 4.08 -1.18
N ASP A 409 -3.32 4.32 0.11
CA ASP A 409 -4.26 3.96 1.17
C ASP A 409 -3.91 4.77 2.43
N ARG A 410 -4.79 4.72 3.42
CA ARG A 410 -4.63 5.49 4.66
C ARG A 410 -3.32 5.19 5.38
N HIS A 411 -2.88 3.93 5.41
CA HIS A 411 -1.63 3.55 6.08
C HIS A 411 -0.39 4.04 5.34
N ALA A 412 -0.43 4.12 4.00
CA ALA A 412 0.68 4.70 3.24
C ALA A 412 0.78 6.18 3.53
N TYR A 413 -0.37 6.86 3.54
CA TYR A 413 -0.43 8.28 3.79
C TYR A 413 0.16 8.63 5.16
N ILE A 414 -0.30 7.97 6.24
CA ILE A 414 0.22 8.13 7.61
C ILE A 414 1.74 7.94 7.71
N MET A 415 2.30 7.02 6.93
CA MET A 415 3.71 6.65 7.01
C MET A 415 4.63 7.67 6.32
N PHE A 416 4.13 8.33 5.29
CA PHE A 416 4.89 9.32 4.52
C PHE A 416 4.62 10.76 4.96
N SER A 417 3.55 10.99 5.74
CA SER A 417 3.10 12.29 6.24
C SER A 417 3.86 12.77 7.47
#